data_AF-A0A3D1BS97-F1
#
_entry.id   AF-A0A3D1BS97-F1
#
_cell.length_a   1.000
_cell.length_b   1.000
_cell.length_c   1.000
_cell.angle_alpha   90.00
_cell.angle_beta   90.00
_cell.angle_gamma   90.00
#
_symmetry.space_group_name_H-M   'P 1'
#
loop_
_entity.id
_entity.type
_entity.pdbx_description
1 polymer ?
#
loop_
_entity_poly.entity_id
_entity_poly.type
_entity_poly.pdbx_seq_one_letter_code
_entity_poly.pdbx_strand_id
1 'polypeptide(L)'
;MYKLHKPIIIIFSMLISLAAMGQDDIRFFKAAGTPVNPKVKATWNKYYTYAGIENLCKNLEKAYPHLVKAGSAGKSYEGRDILTLTVTNHDNQEPSHKPGYYIDGNIHSNEIQGTEMALYAAWYMAEMYNENEFIRELLDDKVFYIIPTINPDARENFMHEANTGSSPRSGMAPRDDDRDGLVDEDGFDDINNDGVISMMRRRDPFGQYKDDPSDHRQMIRVQDGEKGEYEMLGYEGIDNDGVLTKWAGKSIVGELKKKYKVPVFLENDSAIAG
;
A
#
# COMPACT_ATOMS: atom_id res chain seq x y z
N MET A 1 -40.47 -85.61 -20.96
CA MET A 1 -39.06 -85.19 -20.99
C MET A 1 -39.00 -83.80 -21.63
N TYR A 2 -38.55 -82.80 -20.87
CA TYR A 2 -38.16 -81.41 -21.24
C TYR A 2 -39.21 -80.53 -21.96
N LYS A 3 -39.91 -79.60 -21.29
CA LYS A 3 -39.52 -78.21 -20.89
C LYS A 3 -38.83 -77.41 -22.01
N LEU A 4 -39.50 -76.36 -22.50
CA LEU A 4 -38.86 -75.11 -22.90
C LEU A 4 -39.85 -73.94 -22.68
N HIS A 5 -39.99 -73.49 -21.43
CA HIS A 5 -40.50 -72.15 -21.15
C HIS A 5 -39.34 -71.17 -21.35
N LYS A 6 -39.49 -70.22 -22.26
CA LYS A 6 -38.58 -69.06 -22.36
C LYS A 6 -38.97 -68.08 -21.23
N PRO A 7 -38.10 -67.77 -20.26
CA PRO A 7 -38.34 -66.61 -19.41
C PRO A 7 -37.98 -65.35 -20.19
N ILE A 8 -38.96 -64.47 -20.35
CA ILE A 8 -38.76 -63.08 -20.76
C ILE A 8 -37.97 -62.42 -19.62
N ILE A 9 -36.69 -62.13 -19.87
CA ILE A 9 -35.88 -61.32 -18.97
C ILE A 9 -36.26 -59.87 -19.25
N ILE A 10 -37.17 -59.32 -18.43
CA ILE A 10 -37.41 -57.87 -18.37
C ILE A 10 -36.26 -57.29 -17.55
N ILE A 11 -35.26 -56.73 -18.23
CA ILE A 11 -34.22 -55.93 -17.59
C ILE A 11 -34.86 -54.60 -17.19
N PHE A 12 -35.24 -54.48 -15.93
CA PHE A 12 -35.68 -53.21 -15.35
C PHE A 12 -34.42 -52.37 -15.11
N SER A 13 -34.03 -51.57 -16.11
CA SER A 13 -32.97 -50.57 -15.95
C SER A 13 -33.49 -49.49 -15.01
N MET A 14 -33.20 -49.63 -13.71
CA MET A 14 -33.41 -48.59 -12.72
C MET A 14 -32.42 -47.46 -13.05
N LEU A 15 -32.90 -46.46 -13.81
CA LEU A 15 -32.26 -45.16 -13.93
C LEU A 15 -32.24 -44.56 -12.53
N ILE A 16 -31.13 -44.77 -11.82
CA ILE A 16 -30.79 -43.95 -10.67
C ILE A 16 -30.48 -42.58 -11.27
N SER A 17 -31.49 -41.73 -11.29
CA SER A 17 -31.30 -40.29 -11.43
C SER A 17 -30.43 -39.88 -10.25
N LEU A 18 -29.12 -39.83 -10.48
CA LEU A 18 -28.24 -39.03 -9.63
C LEU A 18 -28.75 -37.61 -9.84
N ALA A 19 -29.65 -37.15 -8.98
CA ALA A 19 -29.89 -35.74 -8.84
C ALA A 19 -28.52 -35.18 -8.51
N ALA A 20 -27.86 -34.58 -9.51
CA ALA A 20 -26.76 -33.69 -9.26
C ALA A 20 -27.38 -32.65 -8.33
N MET A 21 -27.09 -32.77 -7.03
CA MET A 21 -27.29 -31.67 -6.11
C MET A 21 -26.43 -30.57 -6.74
N GLY A 22 -27.09 -29.63 -7.41
CA GLY A 22 -26.46 -28.41 -7.83
C GLY A 22 -25.73 -27.90 -6.59
N GLN A 23 -24.46 -27.58 -6.76
CA GLN A 23 -23.68 -26.98 -5.69
C GLN A 23 -24.47 -25.78 -5.23
N ASP A 24 -25.04 -25.84 -4.02
CA ASP A 24 -25.87 -24.76 -3.51
C ASP A 24 -25.03 -23.48 -3.60
N ASP A 25 -25.54 -22.48 -4.32
CA ASP A 25 -24.89 -21.17 -4.53
C ASP A 25 -24.80 -20.34 -3.21
N ILE A 26 -24.71 -21.01 -2.07
CA ILE A 26 -24.44 -20.46 -0.73
C ILE A 26 -22.92 -20.18 -0.59
N ARG A 27 -22.26 -19.80 -1.70
CA ARG A 27 -21.07 -18.94 -1.64
C ARG A 27 -21.43 -17.54 -2.10
N PHE A 28 -22.69 -17.15 -1.89
CA PHE A 28 -23.08 -15.76 -1.94
C PHE A 28 -22.16 -15.02 -0.97
N PHE A 29 -21.28 -14.18 -1.51
CA PHE A 29 -20.68 -13.07 -0.77
C PHE A 29 -21.85 -12.20 -0.35
N LYS A 30 -22.56 -12.59 0.72
CA LYS A 30 -23.37 -11.66 1.47
C LYS A 30 -22.42 -10.51 1.69
N ALA A 31 -22.80 -9.30 1.27
CA ALA A 31 -22.06 -8.10 1.61
C ALA A 31 -22.07 -8.06 3.13
N ALA A 32 -21.11 -8.75 3.72
CA ALA A 32 -20.89 -8.86 5.12
C ALA A 32 -20.20 -7.55 5.39
N GLY A 33 -21.05 -6.53 5.51
CA GLY A 33 -20.65 -5.20 5.91
C GLY A 33 -19.80 -5.29 7.16
N THR A 34 -19.15 -4.20 7.49
CA THR A 34 -18.32 -4.07 8.68
C THR A 34 -18.97 -4.77 9.88
N PRO A 35 -18.26 -5.66 10.60
CA PRO A 35 -18.76 -6.29 11.83
C PRO A 35 -19.56 -5.29 12.65
N VAL A 36 -20.80 -5.64 13.03
CA VAL A 36 -21.75 -4.68 13.61
C VAL A 36 -21.25 -4.18 14.97
N ASN A 37 -20.54 -5.03 15.72
CA ASN A 37 -19.92 -4.68 16.98
C ASN A 37 -18.57 -5.40 17.15
N PRO A 38 -17.50 -4.90 16.53
CA PRO A 38 -16.22 -5.59 16.55
C PRO A 38 -15.62 -5.56 17.96
N LYS A 39 -14.97 -6.65 18.36
CA LYS A 39 -14.26 -6.77 19.64
C LYS A 39 -13.03 -5.87 19.67
N VAL A 40 -12.30 -5.82 18.56
CA VAL A 40 -11.18 -4.90 18.35
C VAL A 40 -11.68 -3.69 17.57
N LYS A 41 -11.72 -2.54 18.23
CA LYS A 41 -12.14 -1.29 17.57
C LYS A 41 -11.03 -0.80 16.64
N ALA A 42 -11.28 -0.86 15.33
CA ALA A 42 -10.43 -0.31 14.28
C ALA A 42 -11.21 0.73 13.46
N THR A 43 -10.54 1.79 13.05
CA THR A 43 -11.05 2.84 12.14
C THR A 43 -10.36 2.73 10.79
N TRP A 44 -11.14 2.72 9.70
CA TRP A 44 -10.64 2.50 8.32
C TRP A 44 -10.75 3.75 7.44
N ASN A 45 -11.02 4.90 8.04
CA ASN A 45 -11.09 6.21 7.40
C ASN A 45 -9.84 7.07 7.67
N LYS A 46 -8.73 6.43 8.04
CA LYS A 46 -7.44 7.05 8.34
C LYS A 46 -6.32 6.05 8.09
N TYR A 47 -5.09 6.56 7.98
CA TYR A 47 -3.90 5.72 7.93
C TYR A 47 -3.27 5.57 9.31
N TYR A 48 -2.72 4.39 9.60
CA TYR A 48 -2.05 4.13 10.87
C TYR A 48 -0.54 4.40 10.76
N THR A 49 -0.01 5.17 11.72
CA THR A 49 1.44 5.18 11.98
C THR A 49 1.91 3.80 12.40
N TYR A 50 3.21 3.56 12.37
CA TYR A 50 3.81 2.30 12.81
C TYR A 50 3.38 1.91 14.24
N ALA A 51 3.35 2.87 15.16
CA ALA A 51 2.83 2.65 16.51
C ALA A 51 1.34 2.25 16.51
N GLY A 52 0.54 2.82 15.61
CA GLY A 52 -0.85 2.44 15.40
C GLY A 52 -1.01 1.01 14.88
N ILE A 53 -0.19 0.63 13.91
CA ILE A 53 -0.12 -0.74 13.34
C ILE A 53 0.25 -1.73 14.45
N GLU A 54 1.32 -1.45 15.20
CA GLU A 54 1.79 -2.29 16.29
C GLU A 54 0.71 -2.51 17.36
N ASN A 55 0.03 -1.43 17.76
CA ASN A 55 -1.08 -1.51 18.70
C ASN A 55 -2.24 -2.34 18.17
N LEU A 56 -2.60 -2.20 16.88
CA LEU A 56 -3.68 -2.98 16.29
C LEU A 56 -3.32 -4.46 16.21
N CYS A 57 -2.09 -4.81 15.81
CA CYS A 57 -1.59 -6.18 15.82
C CYS A 57 -1.65 -6.81 17.22
N LYS A 58 -1.16 -6.11 18.25
CA LYS A 58 -1.21 -6.56 19.66
C LYS A 58 -2.65 -6.73 20.15
N ASN A 59 -3.54 -5.81 19.80
CA ASN A 59 -4.95 -5.88 20.17
C ASN A 59 -5.66 -7.06 19.52
N LEU A 60 -5.36 -7.36 18.24
CA LEU A 60 -5.89 -8.53 17.54
C LEU A 60 -5.47 -9.83 18.20
N GLU A 61 -4.17 -10.03 18.46
CA GLU A 61 -3.67 -11.23 19.16
C GLU A 61 -4.30 -11.37 20.56
N LYS A 62 -4.37 -10.28 21.32
CA LYS A 62 -4.98 -10.30 22.66
C LYS A 62 -6.47 -10.66 22.62
N ALA A 63 -7.20 -10.16 21.63
CA ALA A 63 -8.63 -10.40 21.50
C ALA A 63 -8.94 -11.80 20.94
N TYR A 64 -8.09 -12.31 20.06
CA TYR A 64 -8.27 -13.58 19.34
C TYR A 64 -7.02 -14.47 19.42
N PRO A 65 -6.57 -14.89 20.62
CA PRO A 65 -5.30 -15.60 20.77
C PRO A 65 -5.29 -17.01 20.15
N HIS A 66 -6.47 -17.56 19.81
CA HIS A 66 -6.65 -18.83 19.10
C HIS A 66 -6.70 -18.64 17.57
N LEU A 67 -6.83 -17.41 17.08
CA LEU A 67 -6.86 -17.11 15.64
C LEU A 67 -5.66 -16.33 15.14
N VAL A 68 -5.13 -15.41 15.97
CA VAL A 68 -4.12 -14.45 15.56
C VAL A 68 -2.91 -14.56 16.48
N LYS A 69 -1.73 -14.74 15.88
CA LYS A 69 -0.43 -14.58 16.54
C LYS A 69 0.34 -13.45 15.90
N ALA A 70 0.78 -12.49 16.71
CA ALA A 70 1.63 -11.40 16.25
C ALA A 70 3.10 -11.79 16.41
N GLY A 71 3.94 -11.32 15.51
CA GLY A 71 5.36 -11.61 15.49
C GLY A 71 6.15 -10.61 14.67
N SER A 72 7.38 -10.96 14.35
CA SER A 72 8.29 -10.14 13.55
C SER A 72 9.03 -11.03 12.56
N ALA A 73 9.05 -10.62 11.29
CA ALA A 73 9.84 -11.25 10.22
C ALA A 73 11.32 -10.82 10.27
N GLY A 74 11.65 -9.85 11.12
CA GLY A 74 12.99 -9.27 11.21
C GLY A 74 12.93 -7.79 11.61
N LYS A 75 14.09 -7.15 11.58
CA LYS A 75 14.21 -5.71 11.82
C LYS A 75 14.45 -4.99 10.51
N SER A 76 13.86 -3.80 10.40
CA SER A 76 14.19 -2.83 9.37
C SER A 76 15.57 -2.20 9.61
N TYR A 77 15.99 -1.30 8.72
CA TYR A 77 17.29 -0.64 8.84
C TYR A 77 17.38 0.22 10.11
N GLU A 78 16.31 0.96 10.42
CA GLU A 78 16.22 1.79 11.63
C GLU A 78 15.77 0.99 12.88
N GLY A 79 15.69 -0.34 12.78
CA GLY A 79 15.45 -1.23 13.93
C GLY A 79 13.98 -1.45 14.31
N ARG A 80 13.02 -1.03 13.47
CA ARG A 80 11.59 -1.35 13.65
C ARG A 80 11.32 -2.81 13.31
N ASP A 81 10.40 -3.45 14.02
CA ASP A 81 9.94 -4.79 13.64
C ASP A 81 9.17 -4.76 12.33
N ILE A 82 9.50 -5.69 11.43
CA ILE A 82 8.66 -6.01 10.28
C ILE A 82 7.55 -6.92 10.81
N LEU A 83 6.46 -6.31 11.27
CA LEU A 83 5.39 -6.99 12.00
C LEU A 83 4.70 -8.04 11.14
N THR A 84 4.48 -9.23 11.70
CA THR A 84 3.75 -10.33 11.06
C THR A 84 2.51 -10.69 11.86
N LEU A 85 1.42 -11.02 11.19
CA LEU A 85 0.25 -11.68 11.77
C LEU A 85 0.09 -13.05 11.12
N THR A 86 0.14 -14.11 11.91
CA THR A 86 -0.33 -15.42 11.49
C THR A 86 -1.80 -15.54 11.87
N VAL A 87 -2.68 -15.66 10.87
CA VAL A 87 -4.13 -15.72 11.04
C VAL A 87 -4.65 -17.08 10.55
N THR A 88 -5.08 -17.92 11.48
CA THR A 88 -5.62 -19.27 11.25
C THR A 88 -6.25 -19.80 12.52
N ASN A 89 -7.11 -20.82 12.45
CA ASN A 89 -7.52 -21.53 13.66
C ASN A 89 -6.37 -22.39 14.21
N HIS A 90 -5.71 -21.89 15.27
CA HIS A 90 -4.59 -22.57 15.93
C HIS A 90 -5.03 -23.77 16.78
N ASP A 91 -6.32 -23.89 17.14
CA ASP A 91 -6.82 -25.00 17.96
C ASP A 91 -7.09 -26.27 17.12
N ASN A 92 -7.27 -26.12 15.80
CA ASN A 92 -7.60 -27.24 14.89
C ASN A 92 -6.34 -28.00 14.43
N GLN A 93 -5.37 -27.28 13.84
CA GLN A 93 -4.18 -27.90 13.26
C GLN A 93 -3.03 -26.88 13.26
N GLU A 94 -1.81 -27.38 13.49
CA GLU A 94 -0.59 -26.55 13.41
C GLU A 94 -0.49 -25.81 12.06
N PRO A 95 -0.18 -24.51 12.05
CA PRO A 95 -0.17 -23.69 10.83
C PRO A 95 0.73 -24.24 9.72
N SER A 96 1.83 -24.91 10.07
CA SER A 96 2.79 -25.49 9.11
C SER A 96 2.24 -26.67 8.31
N HIS A 97 1.12 -27.26 8.73
CA HIS A 97 0.46 -28.36 8.01
C HIS A 97 -0.71 -27.87 7.14
N LYS A 98 -1.04 -26.59 7.16
CA LYS A 98 -2.09 -25.97 6.35
C LYS A 98 -1.50 -25.29 5.11
N PRO A 99 -2.19 -25.27 3.96
CA PRO A 99 -1.80 -24.41 2.85
C PRO A 99 -1.76 -22.94 3.27
N GLY A 100 -0.65 -22.27 2.97
CA GLY A 100 -0.39 -20.90 3.39
C GLY A 100 -0.62 -19.87 2.28
N TYR A 101 -1.22 -18.75 2.67
CA TYR A 101 -1.36 -17.55 1.87
C TYR A 101 -0.49 -16.44 2.46
N TYR A 102 0.24 -15.74 1.60
CA TYR A 102 1.03 -14.58 1.98
C TYR A 102 0.34 -13.32 1.49
N ILE A 103 0.21 -12.33 2.36
CA ILE A 103 -0.34 -11.01 2.05
C ILE A 103 0.61 -9.98 2.64
N ASP A 104 1.17 -9.12 1.80
CA ASP A 104 1.89 -7.95 2.27
C ASP A 104 1.28 -6.64 1.75
N GLY A 105 1.57 -5.58 2.49
CA GLY A 105 1.26 -4.22 2.11
C GLY A 105 2.50 -3.35 2.12
N ASN A 106 2.43 -2.23 1.39
CA ASN A 106 3.33 -1.08 1.58
C ASN A 106 4.82 -1.43 1.46
N ILE A 107 5.16 -2.29 0.49
CA ILE A 107 6.55 -2.45 0.02
C ILE A 107 7.12 -1.12 -0.45
N HIS A 108 6.30 -0.37 -1.18
CA HIS A 108 6.56 1.03 -1.47
C HIS A 108 5.91 1.89 -0.41
N SER A 109 6.69 2.74 0.25
CA SER A 109 6.24 3.55 1.39
C SER A 109 5.15 4.55 1.03
N ASN A 110 5.20 5.14 -0.17
CA ASN A 110 4.18 6.07 -0.68
C ASN A 110 2.84 5.40 -1.06
N GLU A 111 2.79 4.06 -1.16
CA GLU A 111 1.57 3.28 -1.44
C GLU A 111 0.89 2.84 -0.11
N ILE A 112 0.63 3.82 0.76
CA ILE A 112 0.25 3.60 2.18
C ILE A 112 -1.05 2.81 2.38
N GLN A 113 -1.94 2.79 1.40
CA GLN A 113 -3.23 2.10 1.45
C GLN A 113 -3.04 0.58 1.59
N GLY A 114 -1.95 0.03 1.07
CA GLY A 114 -1.65 -1.39 1.12
C GLY A 114 -1.61 -1.92 2.56
N THR A 115 -1.07 -1.13 3.50
CA THR A 115 -1.05 -1.48 4.93
C THR A 115 -2.44 -1.66 5.49
N GLU A 116 -3.35 -0.75 5.15
CA GLU A 116 -4.69 -0.76 5.73
C GLU A 116 -5.52 -1.90 5.17
N MET A 117 -5.30 -2.29 3.91
CA MET A 117 -5.95 -3.46 3.33
C MET A 117 -5.44 -4.76 3.96
N ALA A 118 -4.14 -4.87 4.21
CA ALA A 118 -3.55 -6.01 4.89
C ALA A 118 -4.07 -6.13 6.34
N LEU A 119 -4.11 -5.03 7.09
CA LEU A 119 -4.69 -5.00 8.44
C LEU A 119 -6.18 -5.28 8.46
N TYR A 120 -6.93 -4.72 7.51
CA TYR A 120 -8.36 -4.98 7.37
C TYR A 120 -8.63 -6.46 7.13
N ALA A 121 -7.85 -7.11 6.25
CA ALA A 121 -7.99 -8.54 6.01
C ALA A 121 -7.80 -9.36 7.29
N ALA A 122 -6.73 -9.09 8.07
CA ALA A 122 -6.47 -9.77 9.33
C ALA A 122 -7.60 -9.53 10.35
N TRP A 123 -8.01 -8.27 10.51
CA TRP A 123 -9.07 -7.88 11.44
C TRP A 123 -10.41 -8.49 11.07
N TYR A 124 -10.80 -8.42 9.80
CA TYR A 124 -12.07 -8.93 9.32
C TYR A 124 -12.16 -10.45 9.47
N MET A 125 -11.08 -11.18 9.13
CA MET A 125 -11.05 -12.63 9.32
C MET A 125 -11.21 -13.03 10.80
N ALA A 126 -10.57 -12.30 11.72
CA ALA A 126 -10.69 -12.57 13.16
C ALA A 126 -12.08 -12.24 13.70
N GLU A 127 -12.66 -11.10 13.33
CA GLU A 127 -13.99 -10.67 13.78
C GLU A 127 -15.09 -11.59 13.23
N MET A 128 -14.98 -12.00 11.97
CA MET A 128 -16.03 -12.75 11.28
C MET A 128 -15.95 -14.27 11.50
N TYR A 129 -14.90 -14.80 12.14
CA TYR A 129 -14.73 -16.25 12.32
C TYR A 129 -15.94 -16.94 12.95
N ASN A 130 -16.58 -16.32 13.95
CA ASN A 130 -17.76 -16.90 14.61
C ASN A 130 -19.09 -16.48 13.96
N GLU A 131 -19.08 -15.51 13.06
CA GLU A 131 -20.28 -14.92 12.45
C GLU A 131 -20.51 -15.36 11.00
N ASN A 132 -19.44 -15.79 10.31
CA ASN A 132 -19.46 -16.15 8.90
C ASN A 132 -18.86 -17.54 8.69
N GLU A 133 -19.70 -18.48 8.27
CA GLU A 133 -19.32 -19.87 8.02
C GLU A 133 -18.20 -20.02 6.99
N PHE A 134 -18.20 -19.22 5.92
CA PHE A 134 -17.13 -19.23 4.93
C PHE A 134 -15.78 -18.82 5.53
N ILE A 135 -15.76 -17.78 6.38
CA ILE A 135 -14.52 -17.34 7.06
C ILE A 135 -14.05 -18.39 8.07
N ARG A 136 -15.00 -19.04 8.78
CA ARG A 136 -14.69 -20.15 9.68
C ARG A 136 -13.99 -21.29 8.95
N GLU A 137 -14.61 -21.81 7.89
CA GLU A 137 -14.03 -22.87 7.05
C GLU A 137 -12.68 -22.45 6.46
N LEU A 138 -12.57 -21.18 6.03
CA LEU A 138 -11.34 -20.65 5.47
C LEU A 138 -10.17 -20.69 6.47
N LEU A 139 -10.38 -20.25 7.72
CA LEU A 139 -9.34 -20.26 8.76
C LEU A 139 -9.12 -21.64 9.40
N ASP A 140 -10.12 -22.52 9.36
CA ASP A 140 -9.97 -23.91 9.79
C ASP A 140 -9.01 -24.65 8.85
N ASP A 141 -9.15 -24.44 7.54
CA ASP A 141 -8.38 -25.14 6.52
C ASP A 141 -7.06 -24.46 6.11
N LYS A 142 -6.97 -23.13 6.19
CA LYS A 142 -5.85 -22.34 5.63
C LYS A 142 -5.16 -21.51 6.70
N VAL A 143 -3.94 -21.07 6.40
CA VAL A 143 -3.21 -20.07 7.18
C VAL A 143 -2.89 -18.85 6.33
N PHE A 144 -3.04 -17.67 6.92
CA PHE A 144 -2.65 -16.40 6.32
C PHE A 144 -1.49 -15.80 7.09
N TYR A 145 -0.37 -15.58 6.40
CA TYR A 145 0.78 -14.83 6.89
C TYR A 145 0.69 -13.42 6.33
N ILE A 146 0.36 -12.47 7.19
CA ILE A 146 0.07 -11.10 6.80
C ILE A 146 1.16 -10.19 7.34
N ILE A 147 1.80 -9.41 6.46
CA ILE A 147 2.77 -8.39 6.83
C ILE A 147 2.20 -7.02 6.44
N PRO A 148 1.68 -6.23 7.41
CA PRO A 148 1.05 -4.95 7.11
C PRO A 148 1.95 -3.99 6.33
N THR A 149 3.21 -3.89 6.74
CA THR A 149 4.21 -3.09 6.03
C THR A 149 5.55 -3.82 6.07
N ILE A 150 6.13 -4.06 4.89
CA ILE A 150 7.50 -4.58 4.79
C ILE A 150 8.55 -3.46 4.79
N ASN A 151 8.11 -2.20 4.70
CA ASN A 151 8.95 -1.01 4.69
C ASN A 151 8.53 -0.02 5.81
N PRO A 152 8.64 -0.42 7.08
CA PRO A 152 8.12 0.36 8.21
C PRO A 152 8.86 1.69 8.41
N ASP A 153 10.14 1.78 8.05
CA ASP A 153 10.94 2.99 8.24
C ASP A 153 10.49 4.09 7.27
N ALA A 154 10.45 3.77 5.98
CA ALA A 154 10.08 4.75 4.97
C ALA A 154 8.59 5.09 5.03
N ARG A 155 7.75 4.19 5.57
CA ARG A 155 6.37 4.53 5.92
C ARG A 155 6.31 5.66 6.94
N GLU A 156 7.04 5.54 8.03
CA GLU A 156 7.07 6.58 9.07
C GLU A 156 7.62 7.88 8.50
N ASN A 157 8.68 7.81 7.67
CA ASN A 157 9.18 8.99 6.96
C ASN A 157 8.09 9.62 6.07
N PHE A 158 7.36 8.83 5.27
CA PHE A 158 6.27 9.35 4.43
C PHE A 158 5.16 10.04 5.22
N MET A 159 4.91 9.59 6.46
CA MET A 159 3.87 10.16 7.32
C MET A 159 4.30 11.43 8.07
N HIS A 160 5.60 11.62 8.26
CA HIS A 160 6.14 12.65 9.16
C HIS A 160 7.00 13.70 8.46
N GLU A 161 7.54 13.39 7.29
CA GLU A 161 8.45 14.25 6.53
C GLU A 161 7.83 14.68 5.19
N ALA A 162 8.35 15.79 4.66
CA ALA A 162 7.91 16.35 3.39
C ALA A 162 8.24 15.40 2.22
N ASN A 163 7.23 15.07 1.43
CA ASN A 163 7.34 14.03 0.42
C ASN A 163 6.44 14.29 -0.79
N THR A 164 6.84 13.75 -1.93
CA THR A 164 6.02 13.76 -3.14
C THR A 164 5.16 12.50 -3.21
N GLY A 165 4.20 12.45 -4.12
CA GLY A 165 3.49 11.20 -4.43
C GLY A 165 4.40 10.04 -4.92
N SER A 166 5.71 10.27 -5.11
CA SER A 166 6.69 9.26 -5.51
C SER A 166 7.83 9.05 -4.50
N SER A 167 7.87 9.79 -3.38
CA SER A 167 8.94 9.70 -2.37
C SER A 167 8.37 9.56 -0.94
N PRO A 168 9.08 8.90 0.00
CA PRO A 168 10.04 7.87 -0.34
C PRO A 168 9.26 6.70 -0.94
N ARG A 169 9.87 6.02 -1.90
CA ARG A 169 9.33 4.77 -2.45
C ARG A 169 10.06 3.56 -1.87
N SER A 170 11.38 3.65 -1.80
CA SER A 170 12.28 2.63 -1.28
C SER A 170 12.38 2.66 0.25
N GLY A 171 13.15 1.75 0.84
CA GLY A 171 13.47 1.81 2.28
C GLY A 171 14.50 2.89 2.62
N MET A 172 14.62 3.22 3.91
CA MET A 172 15.52 4.27 4.44
C MET A 172 16.98 3.81 4.61
N ALA A 173 17.36 2.67 4.03
CA ALA A 173 18.73 2.22 4.06
C ALA A 173 19.57 3.08 3.10
N PRO A 174 20.73 3.62 3.52
CA PRO A 174 21.55 4.45 2.67
C PRO A 174 21.94 3.76 1.37
N ARG A 175 21.66 4.42 0.24
CA ARG A 175 22.01 3.91 -1.09
C ARG A 175 22.69 4.98 -1.93
N ASP A 176 23.71 4.51 -2.63
CA ASP A 176 24.37 5.20 -3.73
C ASP A 176 23.61 4.82 -5.02
N ASP A 177 22.54 5.58 -5.30
CA ASP A 177 21.58 5.23 -6.34
C ASP A 177 22.13 5.49 -7.76
N ASP A 178 23.16 6.33 -7.91
CA ASP A 178 23.76 6.68 -9.20
C ASP A 178 25.25 6.25 -9.37
N ARG A 179 25.85 5.68 -8.32
CA ARG A 179 27.18 5.09 -8.26
C ARG A 179 28.32 6.09 -8.33
N ASP A 180 28.11 7.29 -7.79
CA ASP A 180 29.13 8.33 -7.73
C ASP A 180 30.02 8.24 -6.47
N GLY A 181 29.66 7.37 -5.52
CA GLY A 181 30.37 7.14 -4.26
C GLY A 181 29.81 7.89 -3.06
N LEU A 182 28.73 8.66 -3.23
CA LEU A 182 27.95 9.30 -2.17
C LEU A 182 26.66 8.49 -1.91
N VAL A 183 26.10 8.61 -0.70
CA VAL A 183 24.85 7.94 -0.31
C VAL A 183 23.87 8.99 0.20
N ASP A 184 22.57 8.75 0.05
CA ASP A 184 21.50 9.61 0.55
C ASP A 184 21.51 11.03 -0.05
N GLU A 185 21.59 11.12 -1.37
CA GLU A 185 21.60 12.43 -2.04
C GLU A 185 20.27 13.18 -1.85
N ASP A 186 20.40 14.50 -1.64
CA ASP A 186 19.42 15.42 -1.06
C ASP A 186 17.93 15.16 -1.34
N GLY A 187 17.15 15.10 -0.25
CA GLY A 187 15.69 15.09 -0.28
C GLY A 187 15.08 16.45 -0.64
N PHE A 188 13.75 16.55 -0.54
CA PHE A 188 13.07 17.84 -0.72
C PHE A 188 13.23 18.70 0.55
N ASP A 189 13.48 20.00 0.36
CA ASP A 189 13.46 20.98 1.45
C ASP A 189 12.31 21.93 1.22
N ASP A 190 11.44 22.10 2.21
CA ASP A 190 10.45 23.18 2.22
C ASP A 190 11.17 24.51 2.51
N ILE A 191 11.65 25.18 1.44
CA ILE A 191 12.53 26.35 1.55
C ILE A 191 11.78 27.57 2.07
N ASN A 192 10.48 27.63 1.83
CA ASN A 192 9.63 28.75 2.24
C ASN A 192 8.83 28.46 3.52
N ASN A 193 8.89 27.22 4.03
CA ASN A 193 8.24 26.72 5.24
C ASN A 193 6.71 26.87 5.20
N ASP A 194 6.10 26.64 4.04
CA ASP A 194 4.65 26.70 3.83
C ASP A 194 3.93 25.35 3.97
N GLY A 195 4.69 24.27 4.19
CA GLY A 195 4.21 22.91 4.34
C GLY A 195 4.00 22.17 3.03
N VAL A 196 4.40 22.74 1.88
CA VAL A 196 4.20 22.17 0.55
C VAL A 196 5.53 22.17 -0.22
N ILE A 197 5.90 21.03 -0.80
CA ILE A 197 7.03 20.99 -1.75
C ILE A 197 6.55 21.47 -3.12
N SER A 198 6.87 22.72 -3.43
CA SER A 198 6.48 23.39 -4.66
C SER A 198 7.44 23.13 -5.81
N MET A 199 6.92 23.23 -7.04
CA MET A 199 7.80 23.30 -8.23
C MET A 199 8.29 24.72 -8.43
N MET A 200 9.58 24.86 -8.72
CA MET A 200 10.22 26.13 -8.96
C MET A 200 10.28 26.45 -10.44
N ARG A 201 9.97 27.71 -10.78
CA ARG A 201 10.12 28.26 -12.12
C ARG A 201 10.97 29.52 -12.13
N ARG A 202 11.57 29.81 -13.28
CA ARG A 202 12.19 31.10 -13.57
C ARG A 202 11.65 31.69 -14.86
N ARG A 203 11.66 33.02 -14.96
CA ARG A 203 11.43 33.68 -16.24
C ARG A 203 12.62 33.44 -17.17
N ASP A 204 12.33 32.88 -18.34
CA ASP A 204 13.26 32.70 -19.45
C ASP A 204 12.53 33.03 -20.76
N PRO A 205 12.96 34.05 -21.53
CA PRO A 205 12.40 34.36 -22.85
C PRO A 205 12.45 33.22 -23.87
N PHE A 206 13.24 32.18 -23.60
CA PHE A 206 13.34 30.94 -24.39
C PHE A 206 12.77 29.72 -23.68
N GLY A 207 12.03 29.95 -22.58
CA GLY A 207 11.36 28.92 -21.82
C GLY A 207 10.33 28.14 -22.64
N GLN A 208 10.01 26.93 -22.19
CA GLN A 208 9.01 26.07 -22.84
C GLN A 208 7.63 26.16 -22.20
N TYR A 209 7.46 26.98 -21.17
CA TYR A 209 6.24 27.08 -20.39
C TYR A 209 5.69 28.50 -20.36
N LYS A 210 4.36 28.63 -20.27
CA LYS A 210 3.63 29.88 -20.02
C LYS A 210 2.56 29.65 -18.95
N ASP A 211 2.11 30.72 -18.30
CA ASP A 211 1.01 30.66 -17.33
C ASP A 211 -0.25 30.08 -18.00
N ASP A 212 -0.96 29.18 -17.31
CA ASP A 212 -2.28 28.76 -17.77
C ASP A 212 -3.25 29.95 -17.65
N PRO A 213 -3.96 30.33 -18.74
CA PRO A 213 -4.94 31.41 -18.68
C PRO A 213 -6.12 31.14 -17.75
N SER A 214 -6.38 29.88 -17.40
CA SER A 214 -7.49 29.43 -16.56
C SER A 214 -7.13 29.29 -15.07
N ASP A 215 -5.88 28.93 -14.76
CA ASP A 215 -5.36 28.85 -13.39
C ASP A 215 -3.89 29.30 -13.33
N HIS A 216 -3.64 30.49 -12.78
CA HIS A 216 -2.31 31.07 -12.69
C HIS A 216 -1.33 30.31 -11.77
N ARG A 217 -1.80 29.30 -11.03
CA ARG A 217 -0.95 28.37 -10.26
C ARG A 217 -0.35 27.29 -11.15
N GLN A 218 -0.91 27.07 -12.34
CA GLN A 218 -0.45 26.06 -13.28
C GLN A 218 0.31 26.68 -14.46
N MET A 219 1.19 25.88 -15.04
CA MET A 219 1.85 26.21 -16.30
C MET A 219 1.53 25.18 -17.36
N ILE A 220 1.32 25.67 -18.57
CA ILE A 220 1.16 24.84 -19.76
C ILE A 220 2.39 24.94 -20.64
N ARG A 221 2.70 23.85 -21.33
CA ARG A 221 3.75 23.86 -22.35
C ARG A 221 3.28 24.74 -23.51
N VAL A 222 4.18 25.56 -24.04
CA VAL A 222 3.90 26.36 -25.23
C VAL A 222 3.71 25.48 -26.46
N GLN A 223 2.86 25.91 -27.40
CA GLN A 223 2.64 25.21 -28.66
C GLN A 223 3.80 25.46 -29.63
N ASP A 224 3.94 24.62 -30.65
CA ASP A 224 4.98 24.77 -31.67
C ASP A 224 4.88 26.16 -32.34
N GLY A 225 5.97 26.92 -32.27
CA GLY A 225 6.07 28.28 -32.82
C GLY A 225 5.71 29.41 -31.85
N GLU A 226 5.23 29.10 -30.66
CA GLU A 226 5.04 30.08 -29.58
C GLU A 226 6.31 30.23 -28.74
N LYS A 227 6.56 31.44 -28.23
CA LYS A 227 7.62 31.67 -27.24
C LYS A 227 7.06 31.45 -25.85
N GLY A 228 7.75 30.67 -25.02
CA GLY A 228 7.45 30.59 -23.61
C GLY A 228 8.05 31.74 -22.82
N GLU A 229 7.61 31.82 -21.56
CA GLU A 229 8.04 32.83 -20.60
C GLU A 229 8.81 32.23 -19.44
N TYR A 230 8.67 30.92 -19.22
CA TYR A 230 9.23 30.23 -18.07
C TYR A 230 9.93 28.93 -18.45
N GLU A 231 10.99 28.66 -17.70
CA GLU A 231 11.63 27.35 -17.62
C GLU A 231 11.31 26.74 -16.25
N MET A 232 10.94 25.45 -16.26
CA MET A 232 10.77 24.68 -15.04
C MET A 232 12.14 24.25 -14.51
N LEU A 233 12.39 24.53 -13.23
CA LEU A 233 13.66 24.20 -12.60
C LEU A 233 13.61 22.82 -11.94
N GLY A 234 12.48 22.46 -11.33
CA GLY A 234 12.28 21.21 -10.60
C GLY A 234 11.53 21.46 -9.30
N TYR A 235 11.56 20.51 -8.37
CA TYR A 235 11.02 20.72 -7.02
C TYR A 235 12.00 21.53 -6.16
N GLU A 236 11.51 22.18 -5.13
CA GLU A 236 12.39 22.84 -4.16
C GLU A 236 13.24 21.85 -3.34
N GLY A 237 14.48 22.27 -3.06
CA GLY A 237 15.53 21.51 -2.38
C GLY A 237 16.81 22.33 -2.26
N ILE A 238 17.61 22.09 -1.21
CA ILE A 238 18.91 22.72 -0.99
C ILE A 238 20.01 21.72 -1.33
N ASP A 239 20.80 22.06 -2.35
CA ASP A 239 22.08 21.41 -2.61
C ASP A 239 23.07 21.73 -1.48
N ASN A 240 23.27 20.77 -0.57
CA ASN A 240 24.13 20.95 0.60
C ASN A 240 25.57 20.51 0.37
N ASP A 241 25.87 19.79 -0.72
CA ASP A 241 27.18 19.20 -0.99
C ASP A 241 27.82 19.59 -2.34
N GLY A 242 27.09 20.30 -3.20
CA GLY A 242 27.53 20.81 -4.49
C GLY A 242 27.38 19.83 -5.65
N VAL A 243 26.66 18.72 -5.47
CA VAL A 243 26.43 17.69 -6.50
C VAL A 243 24.98 17.75 -6.98
N LEU A 244 24.80 17.90 -8.30
CA LEU A 244 23.47 18.03 -8.91
C LEU A 244 22.76 16.67 -8.95
N THR A 245 21.87 16.42 -7.99
CA THR A 245 21.05 15.21 -7.95
C THR A 245 20.02 15.17 -9.08
N LYS A 246 19.62 13.94 -9.46
CA LYS A 246 18.72 13.67 -10.60
C LYS A 246 17.23 13.74 -10.25
N TRP A 247 16.89 13.77 -8.95
CA TRP A 247 15.52 13.62 -8.43
C TRP A 247 14.93 14.92 -7.89
N ALA A 248 15.76 15.80 -7.30
CA ALA A 248 15.48 17.21 -7.25
C ALA A 248 15.83 17.75 -8.64
N GLY A 249 14.82 17.91 -9.52
CA GLY A 249 15.04 18.52 -10.84
C GLY A 249 15.93 19.74 -10.66
N LYS A 250 17.17 19.67 -11.19
CA LYS A 250 18.29 20.57 -10.88
C LYS A 250 18.12 21.26 -9.51
N SER A 251 18.62 20.66 -8.44
CA SER A 251 18.83 21.37 -7.18
C SER A 251 19.66 22.63 -7.44
N ILE A 252 19.06 23.82 -7.48
CA ILE A 252 19.82 25.05 -7.83
C ILE A 252 19.57 26.22 -6.87
N VAL A 253 19.05 26.03 -5.66
CA VAL A 253 18.75 27.21 -4.83
C VAL A 253 20.02 27.87 -4.28
N GLY A 254 21.04 27.10 -3.92
CA GLY A 254 22.31 27.62 -3.38
C GLY A 254 23.07 28.51 -4.37
N GLU A 255 23.18 28.06 -5.63
CA GLU A 255 23.84 28.81 -6.71
C GLU A 255 22.92 29.85 -7.37
N LEU A 256 21.61 29.57 -7.57
CA LEU A 256 20.71 30.55 -8.18
C LEU A 256 20.45 31.75 -7.28
N LYS A 257 20.38 31.61 -5.94
CA LYS A 257 20.24 32.78 -5.05
C LYS A 257 21.44 33.73 -5.18
N LYS A 258 22.64 33.20 -5.45
CA LYS A 258 23.85 34.01 -5.71
C LYS A 258 23.85 34.64 -7.11
N LYS A 259 23.27 33.97 -8.11
CA LYS A 259 23.39 34.35 -9.53
C LYS A 259 22.18 35.09 -10.09
N TYR A 260 20.98 34.90 -9.52
CA TYR A 260 19.71 35.41 -10.04
C TYR A 260 18.76 35.86 -8.92
N LYS A 261 17.99 36.94 -9.16
CA LYS A 261 16.99 37.46 -8.21
C LYS A 261 15.74 36.56 -8.19
N VAL A 262 15.78 35.56 -7.32
CA VAL A 262 14.68 34.76 -6.74
C VAL A 262 13.83 33.90 -7.71
N PRO A 263 13.76 32.57 -7.50
CA PRO A 263 12.81 31.69 -8.19
C PRO A 263 11.38 31.87 -7.67
N VAL A 264 10.37 31.64 -8.52
CA VAL A 264 8.94 31.68 -8.13
C VAL A 264 8.47 30.25 -7.90
N PHE A 265 7.74 30.02 -6.81
CA PHE A 265 7.18 28.73 -6.43
C PHE A 265 5.78 28.55 -7.04
N LEU A 266 5.51 27.34 -7.52
CA LEU A 266 4.20 26.89 -7.99
C LEU A 266 3.72 25.77 -7.09
N GLU A 267 2.57 25.98 -6.45
CA GLU A 267 1.86 24.92 -5.75
C GLU A 267 1.45 23.85 -6.76
N ASN A 268 1.97 22.64 -6.58
CA ASN A 268 1.45 21.48 -7.28
C ASN A 268 0.23 20.99 -6.49
N ASP A 269 -0.95 20.98 -7.10
CA ASP A 269 -2.20 20.41 -6.53
C ASP A 269 -2.11 18.87 -6.27
N SER A 270 -0.91 18.28 -6.19
CA SER A 270 -0.68 16.85 -5.90
C SER A 270 -0.29 16.53 -4.45
N ALA A 271 -0.22 17.53 -3.56
CA ALA A 271 -0.14 17.29 -2.12
C ALA A 271 -1.55 17.37 -1.50
N ILE A 272 -2.39 16.36 -1.75
CA ILE A 272 -3.54 16.13 -0.87
C ILE A 272 -2.99 15.49 0.41
N ALA A 273 -2.49 16.32 1.32
CA ALA A 273 -2.44 15.98 2.73
C ALA A 273 -3.77 16.43 3.35
N GLY A 274 -4.72 15.52 3.36
CA GLY A 274 -6.02 15.61 4.02
C GLY A 274 -6.44 14.24 4.51
#